data_AF-A0A268FIV5-F1
#
_entry.id   AF-A0A268FIV5-F1
#
_cell.length_a   1.000
_cell.length_b   1.000
_cell.length_c   1.000
_cell.angle_alpha   90.00
_cell.angle_beta   90.00
_cell.angle_gamma   90.00
#
_symmetry.space_group_name_H-M   'P 1'
#
loop_
_entity.id
_entity.type
_entity.pdbx_description
1 polymer ?
#
loop_
_entity_poly.entity_id
_entity_poly.type
_entity_poly.pdbx_seq_one_letter_code
_entity_poly.pdbx_strand_id
1 'polypeptide(L)'
;MRNKQIKKIEIPKWGNYLRGRWRECFASHLSKEEQKEIWMDNFLWHLCSWEKVKCLEKDEAITAFLNQSKNKCTIFYQFIDDAYLLENGDTLSINELPYIERHMYYSDIYVMDWNYKWTFIMTHETECGPYFIQRD
;
A
#
# COMPACT_ATOMS: atom_id res chain seq x y z
N MET A 1 30.13 5.23 2.55
CA MET A 1 28.74 5.17 2.06
C MET A 1 27.97 6.27 2.77
N ARG A 2 27.34 7.22 2.04
CA ARG A 2 26.48 8.22 2.69
C ARG A 2 25.21 7.51 3.12
N ASN A 3 24.95 7.42 4.43
CA ASN A 3 23.61 7.13 4.93
C ASN A 3 22.70 8.24 4.38
N LYS A 4 21.99 7.94 3.30
CA LYS A 4 20.92 8.83 2.84
C LYS A 4 19.78 8.62 3.83
N GLN A 5 19.53 9.62 4.68
CA GLN A 5 18.36 9.61 5.53
C GLN A 5 17.11 9.56 4.65
N ILE A 6 16.13 8.77 5.08
CA ILE A 6 14.81 8.72 4.43
C ILE A 6 14.23 10.12 4.46
N LYS A 7 13.89 10.65 3.29
CA LYS A 7 13.22 11.94 3.18
C LYS A 7 11.72 11.71 3.06
N LYS A 8 10.97 12.15 4.06
CA LYS A 8 9.51 12.08 4.11
C LYS A 8 8.93 13.47 3.84
N ILE A 9 8.07 13.57 2.84
CA ILE A 9 7.41 14.82 2.43
C ILE A 9 5.91 14.59 2.55
N GLU A 10 5.21 15.45 3.27
CA GLU A 10 3.75 15.46 3.30
C GLU A 10 3.20 15.97 1.97
N ILE A 11 2.26 15.22 1.40
CA ILE A 11 1.50 15.59 0.19
C ILE A 11 0.01 15.57 0.54
N PRO A 12 -0.48 16.56 1.29
CA PRO A 12 -1.86 16.58 1.76
C PRO A 12 -2.85 16.62 0.58
N LYS A 13 -4.04 16.04 0.77
CA LYS A 13 -5.12 15.96 -0.23
C LYS A 13 -4.87 14.98 -1.40
N TRP A 14 -3.81 14.19 -1.34
CA TRP A 14 -3.49 13.21 -2.38
C TRP A 14 -4.12 11.83 -2.17
N GLY A 15 -4.66 11.52 -0.98
CA GLY A 15 -5.16 10.17 -0.67
C GLY A 15 -6.22 9.67 -1.65
N ASN A 16 -7.24 10.47 -1.97
CA ASN A 16 -8.25 10.08 -2.97
C ASN A 16 -7.65 9.81 -4.36
N TYR A 17 -6.71 10.67 -4.80
CA TYR A 17 -6.00 10.47 -6.06
C TYR A 17 -5.20 9.16 -6.05
N LEU A 18 -4.44 8.90 -4.98
CA LEU A 18 -3.61 7.71 -4.84
C LEU A 18 -4.44 6.43 -4.77
N ARG A 19 -5.60 6.43 -4.08
CA ARG A 19 -6.55 5.30 -4.10
C ARG A 19 -7.07 5.02 -5.51
N GLY A 20 -7.43 6.06 -6.27
CA GLY A 20 -7.83 5.93 -7.67
C GLY A 20 -6.72 5.33 -8.53
N ARG A 21 -5.50 5.88 -8.43
CA ARG A 21 -4.31 5.39 -9.15
C ARG A 21 -3.97 3.95 -8.78
N TRP A 22 -4.11 3.59 -7.52
CA TRP A 22 -3.89 2.23 -7.06
C TRP A 22 -4.86 1.26 -7.73
N ARG A 23 -6.17 1.58 -7.77
CA ARG A 23 -7.18 0.76 -8.45
C ARG A 23 -6.86 0.61 -9.94
N GLU A 24 -6.50 1.70 -10.61
CA GLU A 24 -6.10 1.69 -12.03
C GLU A 24 -4.86 0.84 -12.30
N CYS A 25 -3.97 0.68 -11.33
CA CYS A 25 -2.71 -0.04 -11.52
C CYS A 25 -2.80 -1.53 -11.14
N PHE A 26 -3.49 -1.85 -10.05
CA PHE A 26 -3.49 -3.19 -9.46
C PHE A 26 -4.81 -3.95 -9.68
N ALA A 27 -5.91 -3.25 -9.98
CA ALA A 27 -7.24 -3.84 -10.14
C ALA A 27 -7.85 -3.63 -11.54
N SER A 28 -7.06 -3.17 -12.53
CA SER A 28 -7.56 -2.83 -13.87
C SER A 28 -8.09 -4.01 -14.66
N HIS A 29 -7.74 -5.24 -14.28
CA HIS A 29 -8.26 -6.47 -14.88
C HIS A 29 -9.68 -6.81 -14.44
N LEU A 30 -10.20 -6.18 -13.38
CA LEU A 30 -11.56 -6.35 -12.91
C LEU A 30 -12.47 -5.26 -13.47
N SER A 31 -13.65 -5.66 -13.96
CA SER A 31 -14.75 -4.75 -14.27
C SER A 31 -15.23 -3.99 -13.02
N LYS A 32 -16.01 -2.93 -13.22
CA LYS A 32 -16.56 -2.14 -12.12
C LYS A 32 -17.52 -2.98 -11.26
N GLU A 33 -18.26 -3.88 -11.90
CA GLU A 33 -19.19 -4.80 -11.27
C GLU A 33 -18.42 -5.79 -10.38
N GLU A 34 -17.37 -6.44 -10.90
CA GLU A 34 -16.52 -7.34 -10.11
C GLU A 34 -15.84 -6.64 -8.92
N GLN A 35 -15.41 -5.38 -9.10
CA GLN A 35 -14.86 -4.59 -7.99
C GLN A 35 -15.89 -4.30 -6.91
N LYS A 36 -17.17 -4.09 -7.27
CA LYS A 36 -18.25 -3.89 -6.30
C LYS A 36 -18.60 -5.18 -5.55
N GLU A 37 -18.58 -6.33 -6.22
CA GLU A 37 -18.87 -7.63 -5.62
C GLU A 37 -17.91 -7.98 -4.48
N ILE A 38 -16.65 -7.55 -4.58
CA ILE A 38 -15.65 -7.73 -3.53
C ILE A 38 -15.59 -6.55 -2.55
N TRP A 39 -16.56 -5.62 -2.59
CA TRP A 39 -16.62 -4.45 -1.70
C TRP A 39 -15.35 -3.58 -1.74
N MET A 40 -14.71 -3.45 -2.91
CA MET A 40 -13.45 -2.71 -3.06
C MET A 40 -13.58 -1.21 -2.76
N ASP A 41 -14.79 -0.65 -2.90
CA ASP A 41 -15.06 0.74 -2.52
C ASP A 41 -14.91 0.97 -1.01
N ASN A 42 -15.04 -0.07 -0.20
CA ASN A 42 -14.85 -0.01 1.25
C ASN A 42 -13.38 -0.23 1.62
N PHE A 43 -12.73 -1.25 1.04
CA PHE A 43 -11.35 -1.62 1.35
C PHE A 43 -10.60 -2.11 0.11
N LEU A 44 -9.50 -1.46 -0.26
CA LEU A 44 -8.74 -1.84 -1.46
C LEU A 44 -8.05 -3.20 -1.29
N TRP A 45 -7.65 -3.56 -0.06
CA TRP A 45 -7.02 -4.85 0.26
C TRP A 45 -7.94 -6.04 0.01
N HIS A 46 -9.25 -5.85 -0.17
CA HIS A 46 -10.16 -6.91 -0.61
C HIS A 46 -9.76 -7.53 -1.95
N LEU A 47 -9.00 -6.82 -2.78
CA LEU A 47 -8.41 -7.40 -4.00
C LEU A 47 -7.59 -8.68 -3.68
N CYS A 48 -6.89 -8.67 -2.56
CA CYS A 48 -6.06 -9.76 -2.08
C CYS A 48 -6.89 -10.83 -1.37
N SER A 49 -7.69 -10.44 -0.36
CA SER A 49 -8.44 -11.40 0.46
C SER A 49 -9.54 -12.16 -0.30
N TRP A 50 -10.07 -11.58 -1.39
CA TRP A 50 -10.99 -12.26 -2.30
C TRP A 50 -10.28 -13.00 -3.46
N GLU A 51 -8.96 -13.14 -3.37
CA GLU A 51 -8.12 -13.89 -4.34
C GLU A 51 -8.26 -13.38 -5.78
N LYS A 52 -8.59 -12.10 -5.97
CA LYS A 52 -8.76 -11.48 -7.29
C LYS A 52 -7.44 -11.02 -7.91
N VAL A 53 -6.34 -11.08 -7.18
CA VAL A 53 -4.98 -10.83 -7.69
C VAL A 53 -4.02 -11.81 -7.05
N LYS A 54 -2.97 -12.19 -7.78
CA LYS A 54 -1.85 -12.90 -7.17
C LYS A 54 -1.13 -11.95 -6.22
N CYS A 55 -1.04 -12.33 -4.95
CA CYS A 55 -0.33 -11.57 -3.93
C CYS A 55 0.41 -12.52 -2.98
N LEU A 56 1.37 -11.96 -2.25
CA LEU A 56 1.99 -12.60 -1.10
C LEU A 56 1.28 -12.11 0.17
N GLU A 57 1.30 -12.92 1.21
CA GLU A 57 0.63 -12.62 2.48
C GLU A 57 1.60 -12.71 3.66
N LYS A 58 1.29 -11.99 4.75
CA LYS A 58 1.96 -12.09 6.05
C LYS A 58 3.49 -11.99 5.92
N ASP A 59 4.23 -12.97 6.42
CA ASP A 59 5.70 -12.95 6.44
C ASP A 59 6.31 -12.88 5.03
N GLU A 60 5.66 -13.48 4.03
CA GLU A 60 6.12 -13.41 2.63
C GLU A 60 5.93 -12.00 2.07
N ALA A 61 4.81 -11.36 2.38
CA ALA A 61 4.56 -9.97 2.01
C ALA A 61 5.56 -9.01 2.65
N ILE A 62 5.85 -9.21 3.94
CA ILE A 62 6.84 -8.46 4.71
C ILE A 62 8.23 -8.61 4.07
N THR A 63 8.64 -9.86 3.81
CA THR A 63 9.94 -10.16 3.23
C THR A 63 10.08 -9.54 1.84
N ALA A 64 9.05 -9.65 1.01
CA ALA A 64 9.03 -9.06 -0.32
C ALA A 64 9.13 -7.53 -0.25
N PHE A 65 8.35 -6.89 0.62
CA PHE A 65 8.42 -5.44 0.84
C PHE A 65 9.81 -5.00 1.27
N LEU A 66 10.41 -5.63 2.28
CA LEU A 66 11.75 -5.28 2.77
C LEU A 66 12.82 -5.40 1.68
N ASN A 67 12.69 -6.38 0.78
CA ASN A 67 13.63 -6.60 -0.33
C ASN A 67 13.46 -5.66 -1.53
N GLN A 68 12.37 -4.89 -1.62
CA GLN A 68 12.21 -3.93 -2.71
C GLN A 68 13.16 -2.75 -2.59
N SER A 69 13.67 -2.26 -3.73
CA SER A 69 14.23 -0.91 -3.77
C SER A 69 13.10 0.11 -3.65
N LYS A 70 13.27 1.06 -2.73
CA LYS A 70 12.30 2.09 -2.36
C LYS A 70 12.89 3.48 -2.61
N ASN A 71 13.52 3.66 -3.78
CA ASN A 71 14.08 4.94 -4.21
C ASN A 71 13.05 6.07 -4.09
N LYS A 72 11.81 5.80 -4.51
CA LYS A 72 10.67 6.70 -4.40
C LYS A 72 9.37 5.89 -4.27
N CYS A 73 8.58 6.17 -3.24
CA CYS A 73 7.28 5.54 -3.04
C CYS A 73 6.31 6.49 -2.33
N THR A 74 5.03 6.19 -2.41
CA THR A 74 3.98 6.94 -1.70
C THR A 74 3.39 6.09 -0.58
N ILE A 75 3.10 6.71 0.55
CA ILE A 75 2.31 6.15 1.64
C ILE A 75 0.96 6.87 1.66
N PHE A 76 -0.13 6.12 1.63
CA PHE A 76 -1.49 6.63 1.77
C PHE A 76 -2.36 5.64 2.52
N TYR A 77 -3.61 6.02 2.77
CA TYR A 77 -4.52 5.28 3.64
C TYR A 77 -5.86 5.05 2.97
N GLN A 78 -6.65 4.13 3.53
CA GLN A 78 -7.99 3.81 3.04
C GLN A 78 -8.97 5.00 3.12
N PHE A 79 -9.01 5.69 4.27
CA PHE A 79 -10.10 6.64 4.56
C PHE A 79 -9.67 8.09 4.80
N ILE A 80 -8.39 8.41 4.65
CA ILE A 80 -7.90 9.80 4.79
C ILE A 80 -7.24 10.29 3.52
N ASP A 81 -7.26 11.59 3.34
CA ASP A 81 -6.66 12.24 2.18
C ASP A 81 -5.21 12.66 2.38
N ASP A 82 -4.69 12.52 3.59
CA ASP A 82 -3.27 12.71 3.86
C ASP A 82 -2.45 11.57 3.25
N ALA A 83 -1.30 11.94 2.70
CA ALA A 83 -0.35 11.03 2.11
C ALA A 83 1.06 11.56 2.26
N TYR A 84 2.02 10.67 2.08
CA TYR A 84 3.44 10.98 2.18
C TYR A 84 4.17 10.50 0.94
N LEU A 85 5.10 11.31 0.47
CA LEU A 85 6.09 10.92 -0.50
C LEU A 85 7.38 10.58 0.24
N LEU A 86 7.91 9.39 0.00
CA LEU A 86 9.21 8.96 0.50
C LEU A 86 10.24 8.97 -0.63
N GLU A 87 11.42 9.51 -0.34
CA GLU A 87 12.60 9.46 -1.21
C GLU A 87 13.78 8.83 -0.44
N ASN A 88 14.54 7.97 -1.13
CA ASN A 88 15.61 7.15 -0.55
C ASN A 88 15.14 6.25 0.61
N GLY A 89 14.00 5.59 0.43
CA GLY A 89 13.36 4.73 1.42
C GLY A 89 13.95 3.32 1.53
N ASP A 90 15.12 3.01 0.95
CA ASP A 90 15.64 1.63 0.91
C ASP A 90 15.83 1.00 2.30
N THR A 91 16.07 1.83 3.32
CA THR A 91 16.20 1.39 4.72
C THR A 91 14.89 1.40 5.50
N LEU A 92 13.75 1.70 4.86
CA LEU A 92 12.44 1.78 5.51
C LEU A 92 12.05 0.42 6.05
N SER A 93 11.94 0.33 7.37
CA SER A 93 11.37 -0.82 8.07
C SER A 93 9.86 -0.68 8.24
N ILE A 94 9.18 -1.79 8.51
CA ILE A 94 7.74 -1.81 8.78
C ILE A 94 7.39 -0.98 10.02
N ASN A 95 8.25 -1.02 11.04
CA ASN A 95 8.02 -0.30 12.30
C ASN A 95 8.11 1.24 12.15
N GLU A 96 8.66 1.73 11.05
CA GLU A 96 8.73 3.16 10.73
C GLU A 96 7.53 3.64 9.89
N LEU A 97 6.65 2.71 9.47
CA LEU A 97 5.41 3.09 8.82
C LEU A 97 4.52 3.85 9.82
N PRO A 98 3.80 4.90 9.38
CA PRO A 98 2.92 5.69 10.24
C PRO A 98 1.60 4.97 10.54
N TYR A 99 1.71 3.71 10.98
CA TYR A 99 0.66 2.80 11.38
C TYR A 99 0.22 3.05 12.80
N ILE A 100 -1.09 3.12 12.99
CA ILE A 100 -1.69 3.26 14.31
C ILE A 100 -2.67 2.10 14.48
N GLU A 101 -2.26 1.11 15.28
CA GLU A 101 -3.07 -0.05 15.58
C GLU A 101 -4.44 0.38 16.16
N ARG A 102 -5.51 -0.31 15.75
CA ARG A 102 -6.89 -0.06 16.20
C ARG A 102 -7.45 1.33 15.87
N HIS A 103 -6.76 2.13 15.06
CA HIS A 103 -7.27 3.42 14.61
C HIS A 103 -7.91 3.31 13.22
N MET A 104 -9.25 3.27 13.17
CA MET A 104 -10.07 3.09 11.96
C MET A 104 -9.55 3.77 10.67
N TYR A 105 -9.02 4.98 10.78
CA TYR A 105 -8.52 5.77 9.64
C TYR A 105 -7.03 5.58 9.28
N TYR A 106 -6.19 5.18 10.23
CA TYR A 106 -4.71 5.11 10.08
C TYR A 106 -4.17 3.68 10.12
N SER A 107 -5.06 2.71 10.23
CA SER A 107 -4.73 1.29 10.36
C SER A 107 -4.65 0.57 9.00
N ASP A 108 -5.34 1.05 7.96
CA ASP A 108 -5.13 0.53 6.60
C ASP A 108 -4.14 1.43 5.83
N ILE A 109 -2.90 0.95 5.68
CA ILE A 109 -1.80 1.66 5.03
C ILE A 109 -1.42 0.98 3.72
N TYR A 110 -1.18 1.81 2.72
CA TYR A 110 -0.70 1.40 1.40
C TYR A 110 0.64 2.07 1.14
N VAL A 111 1.66 1.28 0.88
CA VAL A 111 2.95 1.75 0.36
C VAL A 111 3.05 1.34 -1.10
N MET A 112 3.09 2.31 -2.00
CA MET A 112 3.04 2.06 -3.44
C MET A 112 4.31 2.62 -4.11
N ASP A 113 4.95 1.79 -4.94
CA ASP A 113 6.09 2.21 -5.76
C ASP A 113 5.73 3.39 -6.67
N TRP A 114 6.66 4.33 -6.85
CA TRP A 114 6.43 5.49 -7.72
C TRP A 114 6.18 5.12 -9.18
N ASN A 115 6.77 4.01 -9.65
CA ASN A 115 6.55 3.49 -11.00
C ASN A 115 5.45 2.42 -11.04
N TYR A 116 4.69 2.28 -9.94
CA TYR A 116 3.55 1.39 -9.82
C TYR A 116 3.89 -0.09 -10.05
N LYS A 117 5.14 -0.51 -9.79
CA LYS A 117 5.57 -1.91 -9.97
C LYS A 117 5.12 -2.82 -8.84
N TRP A 118 4.95 -2.28 -7.65
CA TRP A 118 4.53 -3.04 -6.49
C TRP A 118 3.75 -2.18 -5.51
N THR A 119 2.97 -2.84 -4.65
CA THR A 119 2.33 -2.22 -3.49
C THR A 119 2.41 -3.18 -2.30
N PHE A 120 2.71 -2.62 -1.14
CA PHE A 120 2.58 -3.28 0.16
C PHE A 120 1.35 -2.71 0.86
N ILE A 121 0.60 -3.58 1.53
CA ILE A 121 -0.66 -3.22 2.16
C ILE A 121 -0.64 -3.76 3.58
N MET A 122 -0.73 -2.88 4.56
CA MET A 122 -0.89 -3.23 5.97
C MET A 122 -2.33 -2.98 6.36
N THR A 123 -3.01 -4.02 6.82
CA THR A 123 -4.43 -4.00 7.17
C THR A 123 -4.62 -3.67 8.65
N HIS A 124 -5.77 -3.07 8.94
CA HIS A 124 -6.21 -2.85 10.32
C HIS A 124 -6.56 -4.12 11.07
N GLU A 125 -7.03 -5.13 10.34
CA GLU A 125 -7.26 -6.48 10.82
C GLU A 125 -5.96 -7.27 10.64
N THR A 126 -5.24 -7.51 11.75
CA THR A 126 -3.95 -8.20 11.73
C THR A 126 -4.02 -9.63 11.22
N GLU A 127 -5.20 -10.25 11.24
CA GLU A 127 -5.42 -11.60 10.72
C GLU A 127 -5.55 -11.61 9.18
N CYS A 128 -5.91 -10.48 8.58
CA CYS A 128 -6.20 -10.31 7.16
C CYS A 128 -5.06 -9.69 6.37
N GLY A 129 -3.83 -9.67 6.87
CA GLY A 129 -2.70 -9.10 6.17
C GLY A 129 -1.41 -9.20 6.99
N PRO A 130 -0.34 -8.49 6.58
CA PRO A 130 -0.24 -7.64 5.40
C PRO A 130 -0.24 -8.41 4.06
N TYR A 131 -0.38 -7.67 2.95
CA TYR A 131 -0.28 -8.17 1.58
C TYR A 131 0.80 -7.47 0.79
N PHE A 132 1.33 -8.16 -0.23
CA PHE A 132 2.22 -7.58 -1.22
C PHE A 132 1.82 -8.02 -2.63
N ILE A 133 1.63 -7.04 -3.52
CA ILE A 133 1.35 -7.29 -4.94
C ILE A 133 2.56 -6.82 -5.73
N GLN A 134 3.09 -7.71 -6.56
CA GLN A 134 4.09 -7.40 -7.58
C GLN A 134 3.40 -7.41 -8.95
N ARG A 135 3.65 -6.38 -9.75
CA ARG A 135 3.30 -6.36 -11.17
C ARG A 135 4.52 -6.79 -11.98
N ASP A 136 4.25 -7.61 -13.00
CA ASP A 136 5.22 -8.04 -14.01
C ASP A 136 5.55 -6.91 -15.00
#